data_AF-A0AAV0Q4G6-F1
#
_entry.id   AF-A0AAV0Q4G6-F1
#
_cell.length_a   1.000
_cell.length_b   1.000
_cell.length_c   1.000
_cell.angle_alpha   90.00
_cell.angle_beta   90.00
_cell.angle_gamma   90.00
#
_symmetry.space_group_name_H-M   'P 1'
#
loop_
_entity.id
_entity.type
_entity.pdbx_description
1 polymer ?
#
loop_
_entity_poly.entity_id
_entity_poly.type
_entity_poly.pdbx_seq_one_letter_code
_entity_poly.pdbx_strand_id
1 'polypeptide(L)'
;QVAHLERSTRHYLTVKDNQVVHLHPSTCLDHNPEWVVYNECVVTSRSFIRTTTEIRGEWLVDIAPHYYDMENFPECEAKLVLKTLYKKREREMEKSKNRR
;
A
#
# COMPACT_ATOMS: atom_id res chain seq x y z
N GLN A 1 -5.71 -3.27 7.61
CA GLN A 1 -5.54 -1.86 7.15
C GLN A 1 -4.20 -1.78 6.39
N VAL A 2 -3.97 -0.81 5.50
CA VAL A 2 -2.78 -0.81 4.60
C VAL A 2 -1.98 0.47 4.72
N ALA A 3 -0.64 0.35 4.68
CA ALA A 3 0.29 1.46 4.61
C ALA A 3 1.31 1.27 3.48
N HIS A 4 1.76 2.38 2.90
CA HIS A 4 2.74 2.43 1.81
C HIS A 4 4.00 3.15 2.28
N LEU A 5 5.17 2.63 1.92
CA LEU A 5 6.47 3.22 2.28
C LEU A 5 6.78 4.44 1.41
N GLU A 6 6.95 5.61 2.03
CA GLU A 6 7.46 6.80 1.36
C GLU A 6 8.98 6.69 1.23
N ARG A 7 9.48 6.61 -0.01
CA ARG A 7 10.89 6.26 -0.28
C ARG A 7 11.86 7.38 0.11
N SER A 8 11.42 8.63 0.04
CA SER A 8 12.24 9.82 0.34
C SER A 8 12.56 9.97 1.83
N THR A 9 11.63 9.57 2.70
CA THR A 9 11.64 9.88 4.13
C THR A 9 11.71 8.63 5.03
N ARG A 10 11.55 7.42 4.45
CA ARG A 10 11.58 6.12 5.14
C ARG A 10 10.53 5.97 6.27
N HIS A 11 9.40 6.65 6.15
CA HIS A 11 8.22 6.35 6.97
C HIS A 11 7.10 5.82 6.10
N TYR A 12 6.07 5.26 6.73
CA TYR A 12 4.90 4.75 6.03
C TYR A 12 3.76 5.76 6.10
N LEU A 13 2.97 5.82 5.03
CA LEU A 13 1.73 6.56 4.98
C LEU A 13 0.56 5.60 4.92
N THR A 14 -0.43 5.79 5.78
CA THR A 14 -1.69 5.04 5.69
C THR A 14 -2.43 5.43 4.43
N VAL A 15 -2.93 4.45 3.69
CA VAL A 15 -3.50 4.59 2.33
C VAL A 15 -4.66 5.60 2.21
N LYS A 16 -5.50 5.78 3.24
CA LYS A 16 -6.68 6.67 3.17
C LYS A 16 -6.47 8.01 3.86
N ASP A 17 -5.82 8.00 5.01
CA ASP A 17 -5.73 9.19 5.87
C ASP A 17 -4.38 9.91 5.75
N ASN A 18 -3.45 9.38 4.94
CA ASN A 18 -2.07 9.87 4.79
C ASN A 18 -1.38 10.11 6.16
N GLN A 19 -1.73 9.32 7.17
CA GLN A 19 -1.09 9.40 8.48
C GLN A 19 0.31 8.81 8.40
N VAL A 20 1.27 9.58 8.92
CA VAL A 20 2.65 9.16 9.10
C VAL A 20 2.71 8.12 10.21
N VAL A 21 3.14 6.91 9.86
CA VAL A 21 3.32 5.79 10.77
C VAL A 21 4.67 5.11 10.57
N HIS A 22 5.14 4.43 11.60
CA HIS A 22 6.37 3.65 11.57
C HIS A 22 6.08 2.18 11.89
N LEU A 23 6.93 1.27 11.42
CA LEU A 23 6.89 -0.10 11.90
C LEU A 23 7.19 -0.12 13.40
N HIS A 24 6.35 -0.80 14.18
CA HIS A 24 6.60 -0.97 15.60
C HIS A 24 7.89 -1.78 15.83
N PRO A 25 8.72 -1.47 16.84
CA PRO A 25 9.98 -2.18 17.10
C PRO A 25 9.83 -3.69 17.35
N SER A 26 8.62 -4.15 17.69
CA SER A 26 8.33 -5.59 17.85
C SER A 26 8.02 -6.31 16.54
N THR A 27 8.14 -5.66 15.38
CA THR A 27 7.92 -6.33 14.09
C THR A 27 9.02 -7.36 13.85
N CYS A 28 8.67 -8.45 13.17
CA CYS A 28 9.62 -9.48 12.74
C CYS A 28 10.17 -9.22 11.32
N LEU A 29 9.80 -8.10 10.70
CA LEU A 29 10.32 -7.70 9.40
C LEU A 29 11.77 -7.21 9.54
N ASP A 30 12.67 -7.79 8.76
CA ASP A 30 14.10 -7.45 8.69
C ASP A 30 14.41 -6.33 7.67
N HIS A 31 13.41 -5.96 6.87
CA HIS A 31 13.50 -4.92 5.85
C HIS A 31 12.25 -4.03 5.87
N ASN A 32 12.25 -2.97 5.05
CA ASN A 32 11.13 -2.06 4.88
C ASN A 32 10.44 -2.34 3.54
N PRO A 33 9.43 -3.25 3.50
CA PRO A 33 8.68 -3.53 2.29
C PRO A 33 7.89 -2.30 1.82
N GLU A 34 7.64 -2.22 0.51
CA GLU A 34 6.93 -1.06 -0.06
C GLU A 34 5.47 -0.98 0.41
N TRP A 35 4.83 -2.14 0.60
CA TRP A 35 3.44 -2.24 1.02
C TRP A 35 3.32 -3.18 2.21
N VAL A 36 2.60 -2.74 3.23
CA VAL A 36 2.28 -3.55 4.40
C VAL A 36 0.80 -3.50 4.70
N VAL A 37 0.25 -4.65 5.06
CA VAL A 37 -1.01 -4.71 5.79
C VAL A 37 -0.68 -4.74 7.29
N TYR A 38 -1.47 -4.04 8.09
CA TYR A 38 -1.33 -3.99 9.54
C TYR A 38 -2.67 -4.23 10.23
N ASN A 39 -2.61 -4.76 11.46
CA ASN A 39 -3.78 -5.02 12.31
C ASN A 39 -4.14 -3.80 13.17
N GLU A 40 -3.12 -3.18 13.77
CA GLU A 40 -3.29 -2.15 14.80
C GLU A 40 -2.40 -0.95 14.54
N CYS A 41 -2.93 0.24 14.84
CA CYS A 41 -2.17 1.48 14.94
C CYS A 41 -2.13 1.93 16.41
N VAL A 42 -0.94 2.05 16.96
CA VAL A 42 -0.69 2.48 18.35
C VAL A 42 -0.16 3.90 18.33
N VAL A 43 -0.93 4.83 18.92
CA VAL A 43 -0.57 6.25 19.00
C VAL A 43 0.12 6.51 20.34
N THR A 44 1.37 6.96 20.29
CA THR A 44 2.17 7.36 21.46
C THR A 44 2.78 8.75 21.22
N SER A 45 4.08 8.95 21.46
CA SER A 45 4.84 10.10 20.97
C SER A 45 5.02 10.08 19.44
N ARG A 46 4.97 8.88 18.84
CA ARG A 46 4.87 8.67 17.38
C ARG A 46 3.83 7.56 17.13
N SER A 47 3.24 7.55 15.95
CA SER A 47 2.30 6.51 15.54
C SER A 47 3.05 5.29 15.01
N PHE A 48 2.72 4.12 15.54
CA PHE A 48 3.34 2.85 15.15
C PHE A 48 2.29 1.85 14.68
N ILE A 49 2.60 1.10 13.61
CA ILE A 49 1.77 -0.01 13.14
C ILE A 49 2.31 -1.35 13.66
N ARG A 50 1.40 -2.20 14.15
CA ARG A 50 1.71 -3.51 14.76
C ARG A 50 1.04 -4.65 13.99
N THR A 51 1.63 -5.83 14.14
CA THR A 51 1.20 -7.07 13.46
C THR A 51 1.15 -6.81 11.95
N THR A 52 2.32 -6.52 11.40
CA THR A 52 2.51 -6.10 10.01
C THR A 52 2.91 -7.28 9.14
N THR A 53 2.33 -7.37 7.94
CA THR A 53 2.67 -8.38 6.94
C THR A 53 2.94 -7.70 5.61
N GLU A 54 4.04 -8.07 4.96
CA GLU A 54 4.37 -7.62 3.61
C GLU A 54 3.32 -8.11 2.61
N ILE A 55 2.95 -7.23 1.68
CA ILE A 55 2.04 -7.57 0.58
C ILE A 55 2.55 -6.98 -0.74
N ARG A 56 2.03 -7.49 -1.85
CA ARG A 56 2.21 -6.86 -3.16
C ARG A 56 1.09 -5.87 -3.42
N GLY A 57 1.43 -4.67 -3.90
CA GLY A 57 0.42 -3.66 -4.25
C GLY A 57 -0.59 -4.12 -5.30
N GLU A 58 -0.21 -5.07 -6.17
CA GLU A 58 -1.09 -5.67 -7.18
C GLU A 58 -2.31 -6.36 -6.54
N TRP A 59 -2.12 -6.99 -5.38
CA TRP A 59 -3.22 -7.67 -4.67
C TRP A 59 -4.30 -6.69 -4.21
N LEU A 60 -3.94 -5.43 -3.93
CA LEU A 60 -4.89 -4.41 -3.49
C LEU A 60 -5.87 -4.06 -4.60
N VAL A 61 -5.35 -3.86 -5.81
CA VAL A 61 -6.17 -3.52 -6.98
C VAL A 61 -7.00 -4.71 -7.45
N ASP A 62 -6.52 -5.94 -7.26
CA ASP A 62 -7.21 -7.16 -7.66
C ASP A 62 -8.32 -7.57 -6.69
N ILE A 63 -8.06 -7.51 -5.38
CA ILE A 63 -9.01 -7.94 -4.35
C ILE A 63 -10.10 -6.89 -4.10
N ALA A 64 -9.73 -5.60 -4.10
CA ALA A 64 -10.64 -4.53 -3.68
C ALA A 64 -10.59 -3.29 -4.61
N PRO A 65 -10.86 -3.44 -5.92
CA PRO A 65 -10.78 -2.33 -6.87
C PRO A 65 -11.70 -1.15 -6.50
N HIS A 66 -12.87 -1.43 -5.92
CA HIS A 66 -13.82 -0.40 -5.47
C HIS A 66 -13.29 0.42 -4.30
N TYR A 67 -12.46 -0.17 -3.44
CA TYR A 67 -11.88 0.53 -2.28
C TYR A 67 -10.69 1.41 -2.68
N TYR A 68 -9.91 0.93 -3.65
CA TYR A 68 -8.74 1.60 -4.22
C TYR A 68 -9.08 2.36 -5.51
N ASP A 69 -10.26 2.98 -5.57
CA ASP A 69 -10.67 3.83 -6.68
C ASP A 69 -9.87 5.13 -6.72
N MET A 70 -9.31 5.45 -7.89
CA MET A 70 -8.37 6.55 -8.09
C MET A 70 -9.02 7.92 -8.23
N GLU A 71 -10.33 7.97 -8.49
CA GLU A 71 -11.09 9.22 -8.51
C GLU A 71 -11.20 9.80 -7.09
N ASN A 72 -11.55 8.94 -6.11
CA ASN A 72 -11.73 9.33 -4.71
C ASN A 72 -10.51 9.08 -3.81
N PHE A 73 -9.38 8.67 -4.36
CA PHE A 73 -8.17 8.41 -3.58
C PHE A 73 -7.42 9.72 -3.25
N PRO A 74 -6.94 9.91 -2.01
CA PRO A 74 -6.16 11.09 -1.62
C PRO A 74 -4.88 11.24 -2.45
N GLU A 75 -4.42 12.47 -2.69
CA GLU A 75 -3.13 12.66 -3.36
C GLU A 75 -1.97 12.29 -2.44
N CYS A 76 -1.20 11.26 -2.84
CA CYS A 76 0.01 10.80 -2.17
C CYS A 76 0.84 9.90 -3.10
N GLU A 77 2.07 9.53 -2.69
CA GLU A 77 2.94 8.64 -3.48
C GLU A 77 2.24 7.29 -3.80
N ALA A 78 1.49 6.74 -2.84
CA ALA A 78 0.71 5.52 -3.01
C ALA A 78 -0.28 5.60 -4.19
N LYS A 79 -0.91 6.76 -4.42
CA LYS A 79 -1.82 6.97 -5.56
C LYS A 79 -1.10 6.79 -6.90
N LEU A 80 0.12 7.31 -7.03
CA LEU A 80 0.91 7.22 -8.26
C LEU A 80 1.33 5.77 -8.54
N VAL A 81 1.73 5.05 -7.50
CA VAL A 81 2.06 3.62 -7.59
C VAL A 81 0.82 2.82 -8.01
N LEU A 82 -0.32 3.01 -7.34
CA LEU A 82 -1.57 2.32 -7.67
C LEU A 82 -2.02 2.59 -9.11
N LYS A 83 -1.95 3.84 -9.59
CA LYS A 83 -2.24 4.17 -11.00
C LYS A 83 -1.37 3.37 -11.97
N THR A 84 -0.09 3.19 -11.63
CA THR A 84 0.84 2.41 -12.46
C THR A 84 0.47 0.92 -12.45
N LEU A 85 0.08 0.39 -11.29
CA LEU A 85 -0.38 -1.00 -11.16
C LEU A 85 -1.68 -1.26 -11.93
N TYR A 86 -2.64 -0.32 -11.90
CA TYR A 86 -3.87 -0.41 -12.71
C TYR A 86 -3.55 -0.48 -14.21
N LYS A 87 -2.68 0.41 -14.72
CA LYS A 87 -2.24 0.38 -16.13
C LYS A 87 -1.52 -0.92 -16.49
N LYS A 88 -0.70 -1.45 -15.58
CA LYS A 88 -0.01 -2.74 -15.77
C LYS A 88 -1.03 -3.87 -15.91
N ARG A 89 -2.01 -3.93 -15.02
CA ARG A 89 -3.09 -4.93 -15.03
C ARG A 89 -3.90 -4.90 -16.32
N GLU A 90 -4.30 -3.72 -16.80
CA GLU A 90 -5.04 -3.57 -18.06
C GLU A 90 -4.25 -4.13 -19.25
N ARG A 91 -2.95 -3.82 -19.33
CA ARG A 91 -2.06 -4.36 -20.37
C ARG A 91 -1.94 -5.88 -20.30
N GLU A 92 -1.88 -6.44 -19.10
CA GLU A 92 -1.80 -7.90 -18.90
C GLU A 92 -3.10 -8.59 -19.29
N MET A 93 -4.26 -8.00 -18.95
CA MET A 93 -5.55 -8.50 -19.39
C MET A 93 -5.71 -8.46 -20.91
N GLU A 94 -5.31 -7.37 -21.57
CA GLU A 94 -5.39 -7.25 -23.03
C GLU A 94 -4.53 -8.31 -23.73
N LYS A 95 -3.30 -8.52 -23.25
CA LYS A 95 -2.41 -9.59 -23.75
C LYS A 95 -3.02 -10.98 -23.58
N SER A 96 -3.74 -11.21 -22.48
CA SER A 96 -4.39 -12.50 -22.22
C SER A 96 -5.58 -12.76 -23.17
N LYS A 97 -6.31 -11.71 -23.56
CA LYS A 97 -7.39 -11.78 -24.56
C LYS A 97 -6.84 -12.06 -25.95
N ASN A 98 -5.80 -11.35 -26.38
CA ASN A 98 -5.17 -11.55 -27.69
C ASN A 98 -4.50 -12.93 -27.89
N ARG A 99 -4.30 -13.69 -26.81
CA ARG A 99 -3.73 -15.05 -26.84
C ARG A 99 -4.79 -16.16 -26.87
N ARG A 100 -6.07 -15.83 -26.68
CA ARG A 100 -7.20 -16.76 -26.76
C ARG A 100 -7.91 -16.59 -28.10
#